data_AF-A0A1Q9R927-F1
#
_entry.id   AF-A0A1Q9R927-F1
#
_cell.length_a   1.000
_cell.length_b   1.000
_cell.length_c   1.000
_cell.angle_alpha   90.00
_cell.angle_beta   90.00
_cell.angle_gamma   90.00
#
_symmetry.space_group_name_H-M   'P 1'
#
loop_
_entity.id
_entity.type
_entity.pdbx_description
1 polymer ?
#
loop_
_entity_poly.entity_id
_entity_poly.type
_entity_poly.pdbx_seq_one_letter_code
_entity_poly.pdbx_strand_id
1 'polypeptide(L)'
;MDKHFKFLTLPHDERTVANVFVHGYSAGHDLRDRRELASHIPATLHNGINIFAFWRSGHICDLGGNSIASIVGALRTSPYAAVGALAVDRARHFAGRRSDAEAIGAALFDELRDYLAVHHPQVTTINLVGHSLGSRVLVSTLRTLAREPTAPLPRIGDVLLMAAAVEVSAQEAARLKACIDGELINAWSKSDATLLLCVDEKCLGRREVEHFKNIAMHGFGHKDYWRKLHQVLTVSGFAGFRGQHYPAVAVGTAEQPNDPVRSDYLLHDLLELSPPSMLDEASKHLATSSWTSLDHDDRLYGFTREFQLVAGHCLVNLARRRGLPYADALEMLVKHFDLGKALHHCGTILEVEAELVRTFFGQHLPDNPVLQGDVLGVVKGMSAQEYFRHVDALAERLTLPALLKSPASAGGGQALVPSGTAAVANLALGNWTGLIASRVSTSVGRTVTHLMTAVKPGYSALIPTVAIIFYARAKLGNRALTI
;
A
#
# COMPACT_ATOMS: atom_id res chain seq x y z
N MET A 1 23.46 1.18 -1.28
CA MET A 1 22.59 1.77 -2.31
C MET A 1 21.16 1.70 -1.79
N ASP A 2 20.45 2.81 -1.81
CA ASP A 2 19.02 2.82 -1.46
C ASP A 2 18.24 2.17 -2.62
N LYS A 3 17.45 1.12 -2.32
CA LYS A 3 16.60 0.47 -3.32
C LYS A 3 15.38 1.33 -3.62
N HIS A 4 15.15 1.66 -4.89
CA HIS A 4 14.00 2.45 -5.32
C HIS A 4 12.76 1.58 -5.52
N PHE A 5 12.96 0.32 -5.90
CA PHE A 5 11.89 -0.63 -6.20
C PHE A 5 11.80 -1.75 -5.17
N LYS A 6 10.57 -2.16 -4.87
CA LYS A 6 10.25 -3.44 -4.26
C LYS A 6 9.59 -4.33 -5.31
N PHE A 7 10.30 -5.39 -5.69
CA PHE A 7 9.78 -6.38 -6.63
C PHE A 7 9.00 -7.47 -5.90
N LEU A 8 7.83 -7.82 -6.45
CA LEU A 8 7.01 -8.93 -6.00
C LEU A 8 6.74 -9.87 -7.18
N THR A 9 7.23 -11.10 -7.08
CA THR A 9 6.92 -12.16 -8.04
C THR A 9 5.57 -12.79 -7.68
N LEU A 10 4.66 -12.87 -8.65
CA LEU A 10 3.39 -13.60 -8.49
C LEU A 10 3.62 -15.11 -8.70
N PRO A 11 2.80 -16.01 -8.13
CA PRO A 11 3.02 -17.46 -8.24
C PRO A 11 3.14 -17.97 -9.68
N HIS A 12 4.19 -18.72 -10.00
CA HIS A 12 4.40 -19.37 -11.32
C HIS A 12 5.42 -20.53 -11.24
N ASP A 13 5.56 -21.27 -12.34
CA ASP A 13 6.65 -22.24 -12.59
C ASP A 13 7.87 -21.57 -13.24
N GLU A 14 9.08 -22.13 -13.14
CA GLU A 14 10.29 -21.58 -13.77
C GLU A 14 10.11 -21.32 -15.29
N ARG A 15 10.33 -20.07 -15.74
CA ARG A 15 10.24 -19.64 -17.15
C ARG A 15 11.34 -18.65 -17.51
N THR A 16 11.63 -18.50 -18.80
CA THR A 16 12.70 -17.64 -19.35
C THR A 16 12.26 -16.21 -19.71
N VAL A 17 10.96 -15.92 -19.65
CA VAL A 17 10.40 -14.58 -19.89
C VAL A 17 9.78 -14.05 -18.61
N ALA A 18 9.92 -12.75 -18.33
CA ALA A 18 9.20 -12.08 -17.24
C ALA A 18 8.39 -10.88 -17.75
N ASN A 19 7.19 -10.66 -17.23
CA ASN A 19 6.37 -9.48 -17.47
C ASN A 19 6.43 -8.59 -16.22
N VAL A 20 6.94 -7.38 -16.37
CA VAL A 20 7.18 -6.45 -15.26
C VAL A 20 6.14 -5.33 -15.29
N PHE A 21 5.38 -5.20 -14.21
CA PHE A 21 4.28 -4.26 -14.08
C PHE A 21 4.67 -3.09 -13.16
N VAL A 22 4.61 -1.87 -13.69
CA VAL A 22 4.93 -0.62 -12.99
C VAL A 22 3.68 0.24 -12.86
N HIS A 23 3.26 0.49 -11.62
CA HIS A 23 2.04 1.24 -11.33
C HIS A 23 2.25 2.77 -11.41
N GLY A 24 1.14 3.51 -11.48
CA GLY A 24 1.12 4.97 -11.54
C GLY A 24 1.02 5.68 -10.19
N TYR A 25 0.81 7.00 -10.26
CA TYR A 25 0.52 7.87 -9.11
C TYR A 25 -0.73 7.42 -8.36
N SER A 26 -0.70 7.47 -7.03
CA SER A 26 -1.81 7.05 -6.15
C SER A 26 -2.23 5.58 -6.27
N ALA A 27 -1.45 4.76 -6.98
CA ALA A 27 -1.63 3.32 -7.04
C ALA A 27 -0.47 2.64 -6.28
N GLY A 28 -0.72 1.48 -5.68
CA GLY A 28 0.31 0.70 -4.98
C GLY A 28 0.91 1.39 -3.75
N HIS A 29 0.23 2.42 -3.23
CA HIS A 29 0.73 3.24 -2.13
C HIS A 29 0.60 2.55 -0.77
N ASP A 30 -0.37 1.65 -0.64
CA ASP A 30 -0.64 0.86 0.55
C ASP A 30 -0.82 -0.64 0.20
N LEU A 31 -0.97 -1.51 1.20
CA LEU A 31 -1.00 -2.96 0.96
C LEU A 31 -2.26 -3.40 0.23
N ARG A 32 -3.39 -2.76 0.55
CA ARG A 32 -4.67 -3.05 -0.07
C ARG A 32 -4.63 -2.75 -1.56
N ASP A 33 -4.12 -1.59 -1.93
CA ASP A 33 -3.94 -1.16 -3.31
C ASP A 33 -3.01 -2.10 -4.07
N ARG A 34 -1.89 -2.51 -3.46
CA ARG A 34 -0.95 -3.46 -4.10
C ARG A 34 -1.63 -4.79 -4.42
N ARG A 35 -2.48 -5.28 -3.53
CA ARG A 35 -3.24 -6.52 -3.72
C ARG A 35 -4.36 -6.38 -4.74
N GLU A 36 -5.09 -5.27 -4.69
CA GLU A 36 -6.09 -4.95 -5.71
C GLU A 36 -5.42 -4.91 -7.09
N LEU A 37 -4.30 -4.21 -7.24
CA LEU A 37 -3.52 -4.21 -8.48
C LEU A 37 -3.09 -5.62 -8.90
N ALA A 38 -2.59 -6.42 -7.95
CA ALA A 38 -2.16 -7.79 -8.24
C ALA A 38 -3.30 -8.71 -8.71
N SER A 39 -4.50 -8.55 -8.15
CA SER A 39 -5.68 -9.33 -8.55
C SER A 39 -6.12 -9.08 -10.00
N HIS A 40 -5.74 -7.92 -10.56
CA HIS A 40 -6.07 -7.57 -11.94
C HIS A 40 -5.12 -8.21 -12.97
N ILE A 41 -3.99 -8.78 -12.54
CA ILE A 41 -3.03 -9.41 -13.45
C ILE A 41 -3.45 -10.85 -13.71
N PRO A 42 -3.62 -11.24 -14.99
CA PRO A 42 -3.86 -12.63 -15.32
C PRO A 42 -2.71 -13.52 -14.83
N ALA A 43 -3.02 -14.49 -13.97
CA ALA A 43 -2.06 -15.50 -13.50
C ALA A 43 -1.43 -16.27 -14.68
N THR A 44 -2.16 -16.39 -15.78
CA THR A 44 -1.81 -17.19 -16.95
C THR A 44 -1.30 -16.35 -18.12
N LEU A 45 -0.39 -15.41 -17.91
CA LEU A 45 0.46 -14.94 -19.02
C LEU A 45 1.43 -16.09 -19.36
N HIS A 46 0.90 -17.12 -20.05
CA HIS A 46 1.32 -18.53 -20.08
C HIS A 46 2.80 -18.82 -20.35
N ASN A 47 3.58 -17.82 -20.81
CA ASN A 47 4.98 -17.98 -21.17
C ASN A 47 5.94 -17.22 -20.25
N GLY A 48 5.47 -16.54 -19.20
CA GLY A 48 6.37 -15.74 -18.37
C GLY A 48 5.96 -15.55 -16.91
N ILE A 49 6.95 -15.10 -16.16
CA ILE A 49 6.91 -14.76 -14.74
C ILE A 49 6.31 -13.36 -14.59
N ASN A 50 5.26 -13.19 -13.79
CA ASN A 50 4.71 -11.85 -13.55
C ASN A 50 5.38 -11.21 -12.32
N ILE A 51 5.98 -10.04 -12.51
CA ILE A 51 6.67 -9.28 -11.46
C ILE A 51 6.02 -7.90 -11.34
N PHE A 52 5.60 -7.52 -10.15
CA PHE A 52 5.26 -6.14 -9.85
C PHE A 52 6.49 -5.39 -9.35
N ALA A 53 6.72 -4.20 -9.92
CA ALA A 53 7.73 -3.26 -9.44
C ALA A 53 7.03 -2.12 -8.70
N PHE A 54 6.98 -2.22 -7.38
CA PHE A 54 6.43 -1.17 -6.53
C PHE A 54 7.46 -0.08 -6.30
N TRP A 55 7.03 1.17 -6.44
CA TRP A 55 7.87 2.34 -6.20
C TRP A 55 7.09 3.40 -5.43
N ARG A 56 7.81 4.40 -4.92
CA ARG A 56 7.21 5.47 -4.12
C ARG A 56 6.52 6.53 -4.99
N SER A 57 5.44 6.12 -5.65
CA SER A 57 4.65 6.97 -6.55
C SER A 57 3.95 8.13 -5.82
N GLY A 58 3.69 7.98 -4.52
CA GLY A 58 2.95 8.94 -3.70
C GLY A 58 1.44 8.89 -3.95
N HIS A 59 0.66 9.45 -3.04
CA HIS A 59 -0.80 9.44 -3.12
C HIS A 59 -1.41 10.84 -3.08
N ILE A 60 -2.55 11.04 -3.75
CA ILE A 60 -3.23 12.33 -3.83
C ILE A 60 -3.69 12.86 -2.47
N CYS A 61 -3.93 11.98 -1.50
CA CYS A 61 -4.29 12.36 -0.14
C CYS A 61 -3.07 12.51 0.80
N ASP A 62 -1.84 12.32 0.32
CA ASP A 62 -0.65 12.47 1.16
C ASP A 62 -0.34 13.95 1.39
N LEU A 63 -0.81 14.48 2.52
CA LEU A 63 -0.56 15.86 2.93
C LEU A 63 0.50 15.86 4.03
N GLY A 64 1.64 16.49 3.76
CA GLY A 64 2.67 16.73 4.78
C GLY A 64 2.24 17.80 5.78
N GLY A 65 2.93 17.89 6.92
CA GLY A 65 2.63 18.90 7.95
C GLY A 65 2.65 20.34 7.42
N ASN A 66 3.55 20.65 6.48
CA ASN A 66 3.62 21.96 5.83
C ASN A 66 2.42 22.21 4.90
N SER A 67 1.97 21.19 4.15
CA SER A 67 0.77 21.25 3.30
C SER A 67 -0.47 21.51 4.15
N ILE A 68 -0.63 20.76 5.24
CA ILE A 68 -1.74 20.95 6.19
C ILE A 68 -1.70 22.35 6.80
N ALA A 69 -0.53 22.81 7.26
CA ALA A 69 -0.38 24.13 7.84
C ALA A 69 -0.72 25.25 6.83
N SER A 70 -0.33 25.10 5.56
CA SER A 70 -0.66 26.03 4.49
C SER A 70 -2.16 26.06 4.18
N ILE A 71 -2.80 24.89 4.07
CA ILE A 71 -4.25 24.78 3.81
C ILE A 71 -5.06 25.36 4.98
N VAL A 72 -4.70 25.02 6.22
CA VAL A 72 -5.34 25.56 7.42
C VAL A 72 -5.11 27.06 7.55
N GLY A 73 -3.91 27.54 7.22
CA GLY A 73 -3.58 28.97 7.17
C GLY A 73 -4.46 29.71 6.17
N ALA A 74 -4.63 29.16 4.96
CA ALA A 74 -5.51 29.73 3.93
C ALA A 74 -7.00 29.62 4.30
N LEU A 75 -7.42 28.58 5.00
CA LEU A 75 -8.80 28.45 5.50
C LEU A 75 -9.16 29.57 6.48
N ARG A 76 -8.20 30.09 7.24
CA ARG A 76 -8.40 31.24 8.14
C ARG A 76 -8.68 32.54 7.38
N THR A 77 -8.34 32.63 6.09
CA THR A 77 -8.65 33.81 5.27
C THR A 77 -9.96 33.60 4.52
N SER A 78 -10.16 32.44 3.87
CA SER A 78 -11.39 32.10 3.16
C SER A 78 -11.44 30.61 2.80
N PRO A 79 -12.62 29.97 2.76
CA PRO A 79 -12.79 28.63 2.20
C PRO A 79 -12.25 28.49 0.76
N TYR A 80 -12.43 29.51 -0.09
CA TYR A 80 -11.91 29.49 -1.46
C TYR A 80 -10.38 29.54 -1.52
N ALA A 81 -9.75 30.27 -0.59
CA ALA A 81 -8.31 30.30 -0.46
C ALA A 81 -7.75 28.94 -0.04
N ALA A 82 -8.45 28.21 0.84
CA ALA A 82 -8.09 26.83 1.21
C ALA A 82 -8.16 25.87 0.03
N VAL A 83 -9.20 25.97 -0.81
CA VAL A 83 -9.33 25.18 -2.05
C VAL A 83 -8.19 25.51 -3.02
N GLY A 84 -7.89 26.79 -3.20
CA GLY A 84 -6.76 27.24 -4.03
C GLY A 84 -5.41 26.72 -3.51
N ALA A 85 -5.17 26.81 -2.20
CA ALA A 85 -3.95 26.29 -1.57
C ALA A 85 -3.81 24.77 -1.73
N LEU A 86 -4.90 24.02 -1.55
CA LEU A 86 -4.92 22.58 -1.79
C LEU A 86 -4.61 22.26 -3.25
N ALA A 87 -5.24 22.94 -4.21
CA ALA A 87 -4.98 22.73 -5.63
C ALA A 87 -3.51 22.97 -6.00
N VAL A 88 -2.93 24.07 -5.51
CA VAL A 88 -1.51 24.40 -5.72
C VAL A 88 -0.59 23.36 -5.09
N ASP A 89 -0.87 22.95 -3.85
CA ASP A 89 -0.09 21.92 -3.15
C ASP A 89 -0.13 20.57 -3.90
N ARG A 90 -1.31 20.14 -4.35
CA ARG A 90 -1.46 18.90 -5.12
C ARG A 90 -0.77 18.98 -6.49
N ALA A 91 -0.82 20.13 -7.16
CA ALA A 91 -0.09 20.35 -8.42
C ALA A 91 1.44 20.25 -8.21
N ARG A 92 1.97 20.87 -7.15
CA ARG A 92 3.40 20.76 -6.80
C ARG A 92 3.79 19.34 -6.43
N HIS A 93 2.98 18.65 -5.62
CA HIS A 93 3.25 17.26 -5.25
C HIS A 93 3.30 16.37 -6.49
N PHE A 94 2.32 16.49 -7.39
CA PHE A 94 2.32 15.75 -8.64
C PHE A 94 3.53 16.09 -9.53
N ALA A 95 3.90 17.37 -9.67
CA ALA A 95 5.09 17.77 -10.42
C ALA A 95 6.38 17.19 -9.83
N GLY A 96 6.52 17.18 -8.50
CA GLY A 96 7.62 16.50 -7.81
C GLY A 96 7.66 15.01 -8.15
N ARG A 97 6.51 14.33 -8.08
CA ARG A 97 6.41 12.89 -8.43
C ARG A 97 6.70 12.58 -9.90
N ARG A 98 6.45 13.51 -10.82
CA ARG A 98 6.90 13.38 -12.21
C ARG A 98 8.42 13.35 -12.30
N SER A 99 9.10 14.29 -11.63
CA SER A 99 10.57 14.32 -11.58
C SER A 99 11.14 13.08 -10.89
N ASP A 100 10.51 12.63 -9.80
CA ASP A 100 10.91 11.40 -9.12
C ASP A 100 10.79 10.19 -10.07
N ALA A 101 9.70 10.08 -10.83
CA ALA A 101 9.48 8.99 -11.79
C ALA A 101 10.58 8.93 -12.86
N GLU A 102 11.08 10.08 -13.32
CA GLU A 102 12.19 10.14 -14.27
C GLU A 102 13.50 9.70 -13.62
N ALA A 103 13.79 10.20 -12.41
CA ALA A 103 15.01 9.88 -11.68
C ALA A 103 15.10 8.38 -11.35
N ILE A 104 14.03 7.78 -10.80
CA ILE A 104 14.03 6.35 -10.47
C ILE A 104 14.01 5.45 -11.71
N GLY A 105 13.45 5.92 -12.82
CA GLY A 105 13.41 5.15 -14.06
C GLY A 105 14.80 4.83 -14.58
N ALA A 106 15.79 5.68 -14.28
CA ALA A 106 17.19 5.40 -14.57
C ALA A 106 17.75 4.19 -13.77
N ALA A 107 17.21 3.90 -12.59
CA ALA A 107 17.64 2.79 -11.74
C ALA A 107 16.86 1.48 -11.97
N LEU A 108 15.68 1.53 -12.60
CA LEU A 108 14.79 0.38 -12.73
C LEU A 108 15.47 -0.83 -13.36
N PHE A 109 16.20 -0.64 -14.45
CA PHE A 109 16.78 -1.77 -15.20
C PHE A 109 17.88 -2.47 -14.40
N ASP A 110 18.77 -1.72 -13.75
CA ASP A 110 19.83 -2.28 -12.91
C ASP A 110 19.26 -3.01 -11.69
N GLU A 111 18.31 -2.39 -10.96
CA GLU A 111 17.69 -3.02 -9.80
C GLU A 111 16.88 -4.28 -10.17
N LEU A 112 16.21 -4.25 -11.32
CA LEU A 112 15.49 -5.41 -11.85
C LEU A 112 16.47 -6.52 -12.25
N ARG A 113 17.59 -6.19 -12.91
CA ARG A 113 18.63 -7.16 -13.26
C ARG A 113 19.18 -7.85 -12.01
N ASP A 114 19.50 -7.09 -10.98
CA ASP A 114 19.99 -7.64 -9.71
C ASP A 114 18.93 -8.53 -9.04
N TYR A 115 17.66 -8.12 -9.07
CA TYR A 115 16.55 -8.94 -8.58
C TYR A 115 16.42 -10.26 -9.35
N LEU A 116 16.43 -10.21 -10.69
CA LEU A 116 16.33 -11.38 -11.54
C LEU A 116 17.54 -12.30 -11.37
N ALA A 117 18.76 -11.77 -11.23
CA ALA A 117 19.94 -12.59 -11.01
C ALA A 117 19.86 -13.43 -9.72
N VAL A 118 19.23 -12.90 -8.67
CA VAL A 118 19.09 -13.57 -7.38
C VAL A 118 17.88 -14.52 -7.36
N HIS A 119 16.74 -14.10 -7.91
CA HIS A 119 15.47 -14.81 -7.75
C HIS A 119 15.04 -15.64 -8.96
N HIS A 120 15.45 -15.23 -10.16
CA HIS A 120 15.01 -15.82 -11.44
C HIS A 120 16.15 -15.83 -12.47
N PRO A 121 17.29 -16.50 -12.19
CA PRO A 121 18.48 -16.46 -13.04
C PRO A 121 18.25 -16.99 -14.47
N GLN A 122 17.17 -17.76 -14.68
CA GLN A 122 16.75 -18.28 -15.96
C GLN A 122 16.11 -17.24 -16.90
N VAL A 123 15.75 -16.05 -16.39
CA VAL A 123 15.05 -15.02 -17.19
C VAL A 123 16.01 -14.34 -18.16
N THR A 124 15.75 -14.50 -19.46
CA THR A 124 16.55 -13.91 -20.54
C THR A 124 15.86 -12.74 -21.23
N THR A 125 14.54 -12.61 -21.06
CA THR A 125 13.73 -11.59 -21.72
C THR A 125 12.69 -11.02 -20.76
N ILE A 126 12.53 -9.70 -20.79
CA ILE A 126 11.53 -8.99 -20.00
C ILE A 126 10.57 -8.22 -20.91
N ASN A 127 9.27 -8.29 -20.63
CA ASN A 127 8.27 -7.38 -21.17
C ASN A 127 7.92 -6.35 -20.10
N LEU A 128 7.66 -5.11 -20.48
CA LEU A 128 7.41 -4.01 -19.54
C LEU A 128 6.00 -3.47 -19.73
N VAL A 129 5.23 -3.36 -18.65
CA VAL A 129 3.87 -2.81 -18.64
C VAL A 129 3.81 -1.66 -17.63
N GLY A 130 3.56 -0.45 -18.10
CA GLY A 130 3.53 0.74 -17.25
C GLY A 130 2.21 1.46 -17.36
N HIS A 131 1.66 1.92 -16.23
CA HIS A 131 0.46 2.76 -16.19
C HIS A 131 0.78 4.18 -15.70
N SER A 132 0.28 5.21 -16.39
CA SER A 132 0.39 6.61 -15.93
C SER A 132 1.85 7.03 -15.66
N LEU A 133 2.22 7.43 -14.43
CA LEU A 133 3.62 7.69 -14.06
C LEU A 133 4.50 6.45 -14.16
N GLY A 134 3.95 5.25 -14.00
CA GLY A 134 4.69 4.01 -14.26
C GLY A 134 5.14 3.91 -15.72
N SER A 135 4.35 4.39 -16.68
CA SER A 135 4.81 4.53 -18.06
C SER A 135 5.94 5.55 -18.21
N ARG A 136 5.93 6.65 -17.43
CA ARG A 136 7.03 7.62 -17.40
C ARG A 136 8.32 6.99 -16.87
N VAL A 137 8.23 6.17 -15.82
CA VAL A 137 9.36 5.36 -15.32
C VAL A 137 9.94 4.53 -16.46
N LEU A 138 9.10 3.75 -17.16
CA LEU A 138 9.55 2.90 -18.28
C LEU A 138 10.18 3.70 -19.42
N VAL A 139 9.58 4.81 -19.82
CA VAL A 139 10.15 5.69 -20.85
C VAL A 139 11.50 6.25 -20.40
N SER A 140 11.65 6.62 -19.12
CA SER A 140 12.94 7.06 -18.57
C SER A 140 13.98 5.93 -18.59
N THR A 141 13.59 4.70 -18.23
CA THR A 141 14.45 3.52 -18.34
C THR A 141 14.96 3.32 -19.77
N LEU A 142 14.07 3.38 -20.76
CA LEU A 142 14.43 3.26 -22.18
C LEU A 142 15.31 4.42 -22.66
N ARG A 143 15.09 5.65 -22.15
CA ARG A 143 15.96 6.81 -22.44
C ARG A 143 17.38 6.59 -21.95
N THR A 144 17.55 5.99 -20.77
CA THR A 144 18.87 5.64 -20.22
C THR A 144 19.55 4.59 -21.09
N LEU A 145 18.85 3.50 -21.43
CA LEU A 145 19.38 2.44 -22.29
C LEU A 145 19.74 2.94 -23.71
N ALA A 146 18.96 3.87 -24.26
CA ALA A 146 19.25 4.48 -25.55
C ALA A 146 20.55 5.31 -25.57
N ARG A 147 21.02 5.78 -24.41
CA ARG A 147 22.29 6.51 -24.27
C ARG A 147 23.49 5.59 -24.10
N GLU A 148 23.26 4.37 -23.59
CA GLU A 148 24.28 3.37 -23.29
C GLU A 148 23.96 2.05 -24.02
N PRO A 149 24.15 2.00 -25.36
CA PRO A 149 23.64 0.93 -26.23
C PRO A 149 24.35 -0.44 -26.12
N THR A 150 25.00 -0.73 -25.00
CA THR A 150 25.46 -2.10 -24.68
C THR A 150 24.27 -3.04 -24.63
N ALA A 151 24.33 -4.17 -25.35
CA ALA A 151 23.27 -5.17 -25.41
C ALA A 151 22.90 -5.65 -24.00
N PRO A 152 21.80 -5.15 -23.40
CA PRO A 152 21.55 -5.37 -22.00
C PRO A 152 20.89 -6.74 -21.83
N LEU A 153 21.45 -7.57 -20.96
CA LEU A 153 20.76 -8.76 -20.46
C LEU A 153 20.05 -8.40 -19.15
N PRO A 154 18.75 -8.75 -18.99
CA PRO A 154 17.88 -9.42 -19.96
C PRO A 154 17.41 -8.51 -21.12
N ARG A 155 17.11 -9.10 -22.28
CA ARG A 155 16.60 -8.36 -23.46
C ARG A 155 15.20 -7.81 -23.18
N ILE A 156 14.86 -6.64 -23.74
CA ILE A 156 13.53 -6.04 -23.60
C ILE A 156 12.66 -6.45 -24.79
N GLY A 157 11.59 -7.20 -24.53
CA GLY A 157 10.57 -7.58 -25.50
C GLY A 157 9.54 -6.46 -25.70
N ASP A 158 8.26 -6.77 -25.46
CA ASP A 158 7.17 -5.81 -25.61
C ASP A 158 7.16 -4.78 -24.48
N VAL A 159 6.88 -3.52 -24.84
CA VAL A 159 6.67 -2.42 -23.89
C VAL A 159 5.27 -1.86 -24.08
N LEU A 160 4.38 -2.06 -23.11
CA LEU A 160 3.00 -1.57 -23.10
C LEU A 160 2.88 -0.37 -22.16
N LEU A 161 2.59 0.80 -22.75
CA LEU A 161 2.34 2.03 -22.02
C LEU A 161 0.83 2.32 -21.98
N MET A 162 0.24 2.31 -20.79
CA MET A 162 -1.18 2.52 -20.54
C MET A 162 -1.44 3.90 -19.94
N ALA A 163 -2.25 4.74 -20.58
CA ALA A 163 -2.51 6.11 -20.12
C ALA A 163 -1.21 6.85 -19.75
N ALA A 164 -0.20 6.75 -20.60
CA ALA A 164 1.15 7.20 -20.30
C ALA A 164 1.22 8.70 -19.98
N ALA A 165 1.62 9.02 -18.75
CA ALA A 165 1.74 10.39 -18.25
C ALA A 165 3.12 10.98 -18.58
N VAL A 166 3.51 10.96 -19.85
CA VAL A 166 4.80 11.44 -20.36
C VAL A 166 4.65 11.92 -21.80
N GLU A 167 5.34 12.99 -22.15
CA GLU A 167 5.51 13.42 -23.54
C GLU A 167 6.70 12.71 -24.20
N VAL A 168 6.45 12.19 -25.41
CA VAL A 168 7.46 11.56 -26.27
C VAL A 168 7.26 12.07 -27.69
N SER A 169 8.35 12.52 -28.32
CA SER A 169 8.34 12.95 -29.74
C SER A 169 8.52 11.75 -30.69
N ALA A 170 8.18 11.91 -31.98
CA ALA A 170 8.40 10.84 -32.97
C ALA A 170 9.88 10.42 -33.08
N GLN A 171 10.81 11.37 -33.14
CA GLN A 171 12.25 11.09 -33.20
C GLN A 171 12.74 10.35 -31.94
N GLU A 172 12.18 10.68 -30.79
CA GLU A 172 12.47 9.98 -29.56
C GLU A 172 11.88 8.56 -29.56
N ALA A 173 10.62 8.40 -29.98
CA ALA A 173 9.95 7.10 -30.10
C ALA A 173 10.76 6.12 -30.96
N ALA A 174 11.34 6.58 -32.08
CA ALA A 174 12.23 5.77 -32.92
C ALA A 174 13.46 5.25 -32.15
N ARG A 175 14.08 6.10 -31.31
CA ARG A 175 15.23 5.71 -30.47
C ARG A 175 14.83 4.71 -29.38
N LEU A 176 13.68 4.92 -28.74
CA LEU A 176 13.16 3.99 -27.74
C LEU A 176 12.84 2.63 -28.37
N LYS A 177 12.23 2.61 -29.56
CA LYS A 177 11.91 1.39 -30.32
C LYS A 177 13.15 0.60 -30.71
N ALA A 178 14.27 1.26 -30.95
CA ALA A 178 15.55 0.61 -31.25
C ALA A 178 16.19 -0.10 -30.03
N CYS A 179 15.74 0.21 -28.82
CA CYS A 179 16.22 -0.42 -27.58
C CYS A 179 15.49 -1.73 -27.22
N ILE A 180 14.47 -2.11 -28.00
CA ILE A 180 13.61 -3.24 -27.69
C ILE A 180 13.49 -4.20 -28.88
N ASP A 181 13.41 -5.49 -28.59
CA ASP A 181 13.22 -6.57 -29.57
C ASP A 181 11.74 -6.71 -29.98
N GLY A 182 10.81 -6.30 -29.11
CA GLY A 182 9.36 -6.42 -29.30
C GLY A 182 8.67 -5.15 -29.78
N GLU A 183 7.37 -5.03 -29.51
CA GLU A 183 6.55 -3.88 -29.90
C GLU A 183 6.57 -2.77 -28.85
N LEU A 184 6.63 -1.52 -29.31
CA LEU A 184 6.46 -0.34 -28.46
C LEU A 184 5.01 0.12 -28.56
N ILE A 185 4.19 -0.23 -27.57
CA ILE A 185 2.74 -0.13 -27.61
C ILE A 185 2.26 1.05 -26.76
N ASN A 186 1.41 1.90 -27.33
CA ASN A 186 0.74 2.98 -26.64
C ASN A 186 -0.77 2.74 -26.58
N ALA A 187 -1.28 2.36 -25.41
CA ALA A 187 -2.72 2.26 -25.13
C ALA A 187 -3.22 3.58 -24.56
N TRP A 188 -3.99 4.33 -25.36
CA TRP A 188 -4.34 5.73 -25.08
C TRP A 188 -5.84 5.98 -25.16
N SER A 189 -6.33 7.03 -24.49
CA SER A 189 -7.75 7.43 -24.56
C SER A 189 -7.94 8.93 -24.48
N LYS A 190 -8.78 9.50 -25.36
CA LYS A 190 -9.21 10.92 -25.24
C LYS A 190 -10.11 11.16 -24.02
N SER A 191 -10.81 10.13 -23.57
CA SER A 191 -11.72 10.14 -22.42
C SER A 191 -10.98 10.20 -21.07
N ASP A 192 -9.65 10.03 -21.07
CA ASP A 192 -8.83 10.21 -19.88
C ASP A 192 -8.71 11.70 -19.52
N ALA A 193 -9.59 12.16 -18.63
CA ALA A 193 -9.60 13.51 -18.11
C ALA A 193 -8.50 13.76 -17.06
N THR A 194 -7.93 12.73 -16.45
CA THR A 194 -6.87 12.91 -15.44
C THR A 194 -5.60 13.44 -16.08
N LEU A 195 -5.26 12.96 -17.28
CA LEU A 195 -4.10 13.43 -18.02
C LEU A 195 -4.24 14.86 -18.58
N LEU A 196 -5.43 15.48 -18.54
CA LEU A 196 -5.58 16.93 -18.79
C LEU A 196 -4.94 17.79 -17.70
N LEU A 197 -4.74 17.22 -16.50
CA LEU A 197 -4.11 17.93 -15.39
C LEU A 197 -2.61 18.15 -15.60
N CYS A 198 -2.00 17.43 -16.55
CA CYS A 198 -0.62 17.67 -17.02
C CYS A 198 -0.61 18.81 -18.04
N VAL A 199 -0.92 20.02 -17.60
CA VAL A 199 -1.14 21.19 -18.48
C VAL A 199 0.10 21.62 -19.27
N ASP A 200 1.29 21.24 -18.82
CA ASP A 200 2.59 21.59 -19.38
C ASP A 200 3.12 20.58 -20.41
N GLU A 201 2.46 19.44 -20.60
CA GLU A 201 2.92 18.38 -21.50
C GLU A 201 1.78 17.78 -22.34
N LYS A 202 2.10 17.37 -23.57
CA LYS A 202 1.19 16.59 -24.40
C LYS A 202 1.38 15.10 -24.12
N CYS A 203 0.73 14.61 -23.06
CA CYS A 203 0.86 13.22 -22.62
C CYS A 203 0.49 12.20 -23.71
N LEU A 204 1.39 11.22 -23.89
CA LEU A 204 1.24 10.10 -24.82
C LEU A 204 -0.06 9.31 -24.58
N GLY A 205 -0.50 9.18 -23.32
CA GLY A 205 -1.73 8.47 -22.94
C GLY A 205 -3.05 9.07 -23.48
N ARG A 206 -3.02 10.21 -24.17
CA ARG A 206 -4.20 10.84 -24.79
C ARG A 206 -4.07 11.05 -26.30
N ARG A 207 -3.00 10.55 -26.92
CA ARG A 207 -2.74 10.79 -28.35
C ARG A 207 -1.93 9.66 -28.97
N GLU A 208 -1.91 9.67 -30.29
CA GLU A 208 -1.02 8.83 -31.09
C GLU A 208 0.33 9.52 -31.27
N VAL A 209 1.38 8.70 -31.35
CA VAL A 209 2.74 9.14 -31.72
C VAL A 209 3.33 8.13 -32.72
N GLU A 210 4.04 8.62 -33.72
CA GLU A 210 4.70 7.77 -34.72
C GLU A 210 5.71 6.81 -34.06
N HIS A 211 5.97 5.66 -34.70
CA HIS A 211 6.81 4.56 -34.22
C HIS A 211 6.28 3.82 -32.98
N PHE A 212 5.11 4.18 -32.47
CA PHE A 212 4.32 3.35 -31.56
C PHE A 212 3.28 2.52 -32.32
N LYS A 213 3.01 1.31 -31.82
CA LYS A 213 1.74 0.62 -32.06
C LYS A 213 0.66 1.29 -31.20
N ASN A 214 -0.06 2.25 -31.79
CA ASN A 214 -1.08 3.01 -31.08
C ASN A 214 -2.41 2.25 -31.02
N ILE A 215 -2.94 2.10 -29.81
CA ILE A 215 -4.20 1.40 -29.54
C ILE A 215 -5.16 2.37 -28.85
N ALA A 216 -6.22 2.75 -29.55
CA ALA A 216 -7.25 3.63 -29.01
C ALA A 216 -8.21 2.87 -28.08
N MET A 217 -8.20 3.24 -26.80
CA MET A 217 -9.05 2.68 -25.76
C MET A 217 -10.30 3.56 -25.57
N HIS A 218 -11.30 3.38 -26.44
CA HIS A 218 -12.53 4.19 -26.42
C HIS A 218 -13.28 4.07 -25.08
N GLY A 219 -13.61 5.21 -24.48
CA GLY A 219 -14.36 5.28 -23.22
C GLY A 219 -13.56 4.94 -21.96
N PHE A 220 -12.27 4.64 -22.07
CA PHE A 220 -11.43 4.38 -20.90
C PHE A 220 -11.15 5.65 -20.10
N GLY A 221 -11.49 5.63 -18.80
CA GLY A 221 -10.97 6.59 -17.83
C GLY A 221 -9.57 6.20 -17.31
N HIS A 222 -8.91 7.11 -16.60
CA HIS A 222 -7.52 6.90 -16.12
C HIS A 222 -7.35 5.64 -15.25
N LYS A 223 -8.35 5.33 -14.42
CA LYS A 223 -8.32 4.19 -13.48
C LYS A 223 -8.78 2.87 -14.11
N ASP A 224 -9.32 2.91 -15.32
CA ASP A 224 -9.93 1.73 -15.95
C ASP A 224 -8.89 0.71 -16.41
N TYR A 225 -7.67 1.15 -16.72
CA TYR A 225 -6.65 0.32 -17.35
C TYR A 225 -6.27 -0.91 -16.53
N TRP A 226 -6.16 -0.79 -15.20
CA TRP A 226 -5.92 -1.95 -14.33
C TRP A 226 -7.15 -2.85 -14.26
N ARG A 227 -8.33 -2.27 -14.02
CA ARG A 227 -9.60 -3.03 -13.89
C ARG A 227 -9.99 -3.79 -15.16
N LYS A 228 -9.62 -3.24 -16.32
CA LYS A 228 -9.89 -3.80 -17.64
C LYS A 228 -8.60 -4.26 -18.32
N LEU A 229 -7.58 -4.65 -17.54
CA LEU A 229 -6.25 -5.00 -18.07
C LEU A 229 -6.32 -6.11 -19.14
N HIS A 230 -7.17 -7.11 -18.95
CA HIS A 230 -7.40 -8.15 -19.95
C HIS A 230 -7.86 -7.59 -21.30
N GLN A 231 -8.78 -6.61 -21.31
CA GLN A 231 -9.19 -5.96 -22.55
C GLN A 231 -8.00 -5.22 -23.20
N VAL A 232 -7.18 -4.53 -22.41
CA VAL A 232 -5.97 -3.85 -22.90
C VAL A 232 -5.00 -4.86 -23.52
N LEU A 233 -4.70 -5.96 -22.82
CA LEU A 233 -3.79 -7.01 -23.29
C LEU A 233 -4.32 -7.70 -24.55
N THR A 234 -5.63 -7.94 -24.62
CA THR A 234 -6.30 -8.54 -25.78
C THR A 234 -6.16 -7.65 -27.01
N VAL A 235 -6.55 -6.39 -26.90
CA VAL A 235 -6.61 -5.46 -28.05
C VAL A 235 -5.20 -5.04 -28.48
N SER A 236 -4.27 -4.92 -27.53
CA SER A 236 -2.87 -4.63 -27.83
C SER A 236 -2.13 -5.81 -28.47
N GLY A 237 -2.62 -7.04 -28.31
CA GLY A 237 -1.92 -8.26 -28.73
C GLY A 237 -0.57 -8.41 -28.02
N PHE A 238 -0.53 -8.08 -26.72
CA PHE A 238 0.68 -8.11 -25.90
C PHE A 238 1.30 -9.51 -25.86
N ALA A 239 2.63 -9.60 -25.97
CA ALA A 239 3.37 -10.86 -25.99
C ALA A 239 2.98 -11.78 -24.81
N GLY A 240 2.73 -13.06 -25.13
CA GLY A 240 2.34 -14.08 -24.15
C GLY A 240 0.84 -14.10 -23.79
N PHE A 241 0.07 -13.09 -24.21
CA PHE A 241 -1.37 -13.06 -24.02
C PHE A 241 -2.12 -13.59 -25.25
N ARG A 242 -2.96 -14.63 -25.07
CA ARG A 242 -3.74 -15.30 -26.13
C ARG A 242 -5.24 -15.30 -25.83
N GLY A 243 -5.74 -14.29 -25.13
CA GLY A 243 -7.17 -14.21 -24.76
C GLY A 243 -7.57 -15.19 -23.66
N GLN A 244 -6.61 -15.59 -22.82
CA GLN A 244 -6.89 -16.56 -21.76
C GLN A 244 -7.86 -15.96 -20.76
N HIS A 245 -8.81 -16.77 -20.30
CA HIS A 245 -9.78 -16.32 -19.32
C HIS A 245 -9.02 -16.06 -18.02
N TYR A 246 -9.35 -14.98 -17.31
CA TYR A 246 -9.03 -14.92 -15.89
C TYR A 246 -9.43 -16.27 -15.27
N PRO A 247 -8.68 -16.86 -14.32
CA PRO A 247 -9.37 -17.70 -13.36
C PRO A 247 -10.50 -16.80 -12.90
N ALA A 248 -11.75 -17.18 -13.15
CA ALA A 248 -12.85 -16.38 -12.71
C ALA A 248 -12.51 -16.10 -11.25
N VAL A 249 -12.20 -14.83 -10.92
CA VAL A 249 -12.57 -14.35 -9.60
C VAL A 249 -13.98 -14.86 -9.54
N ALA A 250 -14.25 -15.78 -8.63
CA ALA A 250 -15.59 -16.22 -8.40
C ALA A 250 -16.34 -14.91 -8.16
N VAL A 251 -16.94 -14.38 -9.22
CA VAL A 251 -17.94 -13.33 -9.16
C VAL A 251 -19.00 -14.13 -8.49
N GLY A 252 -18.99 -14.03 -7.15
CA GLY A 252 -19.80 -14.84 -6.27
C GLY A 252 -21.17 -14.86 -6.88
N THR A 253 -21.55 -16.03 -7.36
CA THR A 253 -22.94 -16.35 -7.59
C THR A 253 -23.66 -16.02 -6.30
N ALA A 254 -24.69 -15.20 -6.44
CA ALA A 254 -25.58 -14.70 -5.39
C ALA A 254 -25.04 -13.53 -4.55
N GLU A 255 -25.85 -12.47 -4.55
CA GLU A 255 -25.96 -11.46 -3.51
C GLU A 255 -26.22 -12.11 -2.14
N GLN A 256 -25.23 -12.77 -1.56
CA GLN A 256 -25.16 -12.92 -0.12
C GLN A 256 -24.77 -11.54 0.44
N PRO A 257 -25.42 -11.04 1.50
CA PRO A 257 -24.96 -9.83 2.15
C PRO A 257 -23.49 -10.04 2.52
N ASN A 258 -22.59 -9.26 1.89
CA ASN A 258 -21.15 -9.42 1.97
C ASN A 258 -20.70 -9.19 3.42
N ASP A 259 -20.61 -10.26 4.20
CA ASP A 259 -20.29 -10.20 5.63
C ASP A 259 -18.84 -9.74 5.79
N PRO A 260 -18.61 -8.53 6.34
CA PRO A 260 -17.26 -7.96 6.42
C PRO A 260 -16.31 -8.79 7.28
N VAL A 261 -16.83 -9.61 8.19
CA VAL A 261 -16.04 -10.46 9.08
C VAL A 261 -15.51 -11.66 8.31
N ARG A 262 -16.38 -12.39 7.62
CA ARG A 262 -16.00 -13.57 6.81
C ARG A 262 -15.22 -13.20 5.55
N SER A 263 -15.41 -11.99 5.04
CA SER A 263 -14.64 -11.49 3.89
C SER A 263 -13.20 -11.10 4.23
N ASP A 264 -12.80 -11.07 5.51
CA ASP A 264 -11.46 -10.70 5.95
C ASP A 264 -10.54 -11.92 6.02
N TYR A 265 -10.28 -12.52 4.87
CA TYR A 265 -9.46 -13.73 4.71
C TYR A 265 -8.03 -13.60 5.25
N LEU A 266 -7.51 -12.37 5.43
CA LEU A 266 -6.21 -12.18 6.07
C LEU A 266 -6.21 -12.60 7.54
N LEU A 267 -7.36 -12.49 8.20
CA LEU A 267 -7.52 -12.79 9.61
C LEU A 267 -8.37 -14.03 9.83
N HIS A 268 -9.54 -14.09 9.19
CA HIS A 268 -10.51 -15.17 9.34
C HIS A 268 -9.94 -16.50 8.85
N ASP A 269 -9.61 -16.60 7.56
CA ASP A 269 -9.10 -17.84 6.95
C ASP A 269 -7.73 -18.24 7.53
N LEU A 270 -6.90 -17.26 7.88
CA LEU A 270 -5.63 -17.55 8.57
C LEU A 270 -5.87 -18.32 9.87
N LEU A 271 -6.80 -17.85 10.70
CA LEU A 271 -7.08 -18.46 12.00
C LEU A 271 -7.86 -19.76 11.86
N GLU A 272 -8.71 -19.88 10.83
CA GLU A 272 -9.36 -21.14 10.46
C GLU A 272 -8.33 -22.23 10.09
N LEU A 273 -7.28 -21.85 9.35
CA LEU A 273 -6.17 -22.75 8.97
C LEU A 273 -5.13 -22.95 10.08
N SER A 274 -5.22 -22.21 11.18
CA SER A 274 -4.28 -22.27 12.29
C SER A 274 -4.72 -23.26 13.38
N PRO A 275 -3.79 -23.78 14.20
CA PRO A 275 -4.17 -24.56 15.38
C PRO A 275 -5.11 -23.76 16.30
N PRO A 276 -6.15 -24.38 16.92
CA PRO A 276 -7.11 -23.69 17.79
C PRO A 276 -6.46 -22.88 18.92
N SER A 277 -5.31 -23.34 19.42
CA SER A 277 -4.52 -22.63 20.44
C SER A 277 -4.08 -21.22 20.00
N MET A 278 -3.95 -20.96 18.70
CA MET A 278 -3.63 -19.63 18.19
C MET A 278 -4.78 -18.65 18.40
N LEU A 279 -6.03 -19.10 18.17
CA LEU A 279 -7.22 -18.30 18.42
C LEU A 279 -7.38 -18.02 19.92
N ASP A 280 -7.07 -19.01 20.77
CA ASP A 280 -7.11 -18.86 22.23
C ASP A 280 -6.12 -17.78 22.72
N GLU A 281 -4.86 -17.85 22.29
CA GLU A 281 -3.84 -16.84 22.67
C GLU A 281 -4.13 -15.46 22.07
N ALA A 282 -4.63 -15.38 20.84
CA ALA A 282 -5.01 -14.10 20.25
C ALA A 282 -6.21 -13.48 21.00
N SER A 283 -7.20 -14.31 21.38
CA SER A 283 -8.39 -13.91 22.13
C SER A 283 -8.03 -13.46 23.54
N LYS A 284 -7.10 -14.14 24.22
CA LYS A 284 -6.53 -13.74 25.53
C LYS A 284 -6.02 -12.31 25.51
N HIS A 285 -5.26 -11.92 24.49
CA HIS A 285 -4.73 -10.56 24.38
C HIS A 285 -5.78 -9.55 23.93
N LEU A 286 -6.67 -9.91 23.00
CA LEU A 286 -7.73 -9.02 22.53
C LEU A 286 -8.70 -8.66 23.68
N ALA A 287 -9.03 -9.64 24.53
CA ALA A 287 -9.91 -9.48 25.70
C ALA A 287 -9.39 -8.48 26.75
N THR A 288 -8.11 -8.09 26.69
CA THR A 288 -7.58 -7.03 27.56
C THR A 288 -8.17 -5.65 27.25
N SER A 289 -8.81 -5.48 26.08
CA SER A 289 -9.53 -4.25 25.76
C SER A 289 -10.92 -4.25 26.39
N SER A 290 -11.24 -3.17 27.11
CA SER A 290 -12.57 -2.94 27.68
C SER A 290 -13.69 -2.78 26.63
N TRP A 291 -13.33 -2.75 25.35
CA TRP A 291 -14.26 -2.57 24.21
C TRP A 291 -14.56 -3.88 23.50
N THR A 292 -14.12 -5.02 24.04
CA THR A 292 -14.31 -6.34 23.44
C THR A 292 -15.37 -7.14 24.16
N SER A 293 -16.22 -7.80 23.38
CA SER A 293 -17.15 -8.82 23.86
C SER A 293 -17.02 -10.07 23.00
N LEU A 294 -16.24 -11.04 23.48
CA LEU A 294 -15.99 -12.30 22.78
C LEU A 294 -17.11 -13.34 22.98
N ASP A 295 -18.25 -12.93 23.52
CA ASP A 295 -19.43 -13.77 23.70
C ASP A 295 -20.19 -13.89 22.36
N HIS A 296 -19.85 -14.93 21.59
CA HIS A 296 -20.45 -15.24 20.31
C HIS A 296 -20.43 -16.76 20.08
N ASP A 297 -21.52 -17.32 19.54
CA ASP A 297 -21.67 -18.77 19.31
C ASP A 297 -20.56 -19.33 18.42
N ASP A 298 -20.19 -18.57 17.38
CA ASP A 298 -19.02 -18.81 16.55
C ASP A 298 -17.84 -17.98 17.08
N ARG A 299 -16.88 -18.67 17.74
CA ARG A 299 -15.71 -18.06 18.39
C ARG A 299 -14.79 -17.33 17.40
N LEU A 300 -14.58 -17.89 16.21
CA LEU A 300 -13.70 -17.30 15.19
C LEU A 300 -14.35 -16.04 14.62
N TYR A 301 -15.64 -16.11 14.33
CA TYR A 301 -16.42 -14.96 13.89
C TYR A 301 -16.41 -13.85 14.94
N GLY A 302 -16.71 -14.19 16.20
CA GLY A 302 -16.72 -13.26 17.32
C GLY A 302 -15.38 -12.56 17.47
N PHE A 303 -14.28 -13.32 17.50
CA PHE A 303 -12.93 -12.77 17.57
C PHE A 303 -12.63 -11.82 16.40
N THR A 304 -12.92 -12.22 15.17
CA THR A 304 -12.61 -11.43 13.97
C THR A 304 -13.40 -10.12 13.97
N ARG A 305 -14.69 -10.19 14.31
CA ARG A 305 -15.56 -9.02 14.46
C ARG A 305 -15.05 -8.06 15.52
N GLU A 306 -14.72 -8.58 16.70
CA GLU A 306 -14.23 -7.75 17.81
C GLU A 306 -12.87 -7.14 17.49
N PHE A 307 -11.96 -7.88 16.85
CA PHE A 307 -10.70 -7.33 16.37
C PHE A 307 -10.93 -6.13 15.44
N GLN A 308 -11.82 -6.29 14.44
CA GLN A 308 -12.17 -5.23 13.51
C GLN A 308 -12.82 -4.03 14.21
N LEU A 309 -13.57 -4.24 15.29
CA LEU A 309 -14.23 -3.16 16.04
C LEU A 309 -13.24 -2.39 16.94
N VAL A 310 -12.32 -3.10 17.60
CA VAL A 310 -11.23 -2.51 18.39
C VAL A 310 -10.25 -1.76 17.49
N ALA A 311 -10.02 -2.27 16.28
CA ALA A 311 -9.28 -1.59 15.25
C ALA A 311 -10.07 -0.40 14.69
N GLY A 312 -9.47 0.79 14.76
CA GLY A 312 -10.10 2.02 14.28
C GLY A 312 -10.77 2.84 15.38
N HIS A 313 -11.37 3.96 14.98
CA HIS A 313 -12.01 4.88 15.92
C HIS A 313 -13.49 4.50 16.06
N CYS A 314 -14.00 4.39 17.29
CA CYS A 314 -15.38 3.97 17.57
C CYS A 314 -16.44 4.74 16.75
N LEU A 315 -16.31 6.07 16.66
CA LEU A 315 -17.18 6.94 15.85
C LEU A 315 -17.09 6.67 14.34
N VAL A 316 -15.91 6.30 13.83
CA VAL A 316 -15.70 5.99 12.41
C VAL A 316 -16.27 4.62 12.07
N ASN A 317 -16.11 3.64 12.97
CA ASN A 317 -16.69 2.31 12.82
C ASN A 317 -18.23 2.35 12.92
N LEU A 318 -18.78 3.21 13.81
CA LEU A 318 -20.21 3.48 13.90
C LEU A 318 -20.75 4.10 12.60
N ALA A 319 -20.06 5.10 12.03
CA ALA A 319 -20.45 5.73 10.77
C ALA A 319 -20.36 4.76 9.57
N ARG A 320 -19.39 3.85 9.58
CA ARG A 320 -19.22 2.80 8.55
C ARG A 320 -20.16 1.61 8.73
N ARG A 321 -20.83 1.50 9.89
CA ARG A 321 -21.64 0.34 10.32
C ARG A 321 -20.88 -1.00 10.29
N ARG A 322 -19.55 -0.97 10.27
CA ARG A 322 -18.66 -2.15 10.29
C ARG A 322 -17.29 -1.77 10.85
N GLY A 323 -16.58 -2.76 11.38
CA GLY A 323 -15.21 -2.62 11.85
C GLY A 323 -14.20 -2.43 10.71
N LEU A 324 -12.95 -2.20 11.08
CA LEU A 324 -11.83 -2.00 10.18
C LEU A 324 -11.19 -3.36 9.81
N PRO A 325 -11.12 -3.73 8.52
CA PRO A 325 -10.45 -4.96 8.07
C PRO A 325 -8.99 -5.03 8.52
N TYR A 326 -8.44 -6.24 8.64
CA TYR A 326 -7.10 -6.47 9.17
C TYR A 326 -6.00 -5.70 8.43
N ALA A 327 -6.02 -5.66 7.09
CA ALA A 327 -5.07 -4.86 6.31
C ALA A 327 -5.12 -3.36 6.68
N ASP A 328 -6.33 -2.80 6.77
CA ASP A 328 -6.54 -1.40 7.12
C ASP A 328 -6.11 -1.14 8.59
N ALA A 329 -6.25 -2.13 9.48
CA ALA A 329 -5.78 -2.09 10.86
C ALA A 329 -4.24 -2.07 10.97
N LEU A 330 -3.55 -2.88 10.15
CA LEU A 330 -2.09 -2.84 10.05
C LEU A 330 -1.61 -1.46 9.55
N GLU A 331 -2.27 -0.90 8.53
CA GLU A 331 -1.93 0.43 8.03
C GLU A 331 -2.15 1.53 9.08
N MET A 332 -3.20 1.42 9.88
CA MET A 332 -3.42 2.30 11.03
C MET A 332 -2.24 2.20 12.02
N LEU A 333 -1.78 0.99 12.34
CA LEU A 333 -0.64 0.78 13.23
C LEU A 333 0.66 1.33 12.62
N VAL A 334 0.93 1.10 11.34
CA VAL A 334 2.10 1.68 10.66
C VAL A 334 2.08 3.20 10.76
N LYS A 335 0.95 3.84 10.48
CA LYS A 335 0.79 5.30 10.62
C LYS A 335 1.02 5.75 12.05
N HIS A 336 0.61 4.95 13.04
CA HIS A 336 0.84 5.24 14.45
C HIS A 336 2.33 5.21 14.83
N PHE A 337 3.09 4.24 14.30
CA PHE A 337 4.51 4.07 14.57
C PHE A 337 5.45 4.80 13.57
N ASP A 338 4.89 5.63 12.68
CA ASP A 338 5.63 6.37 11.64
C ASP A 338 6.49 5.48 10.72
N LEU A 339 6.01 4.26 10.43
CA LEU A 339 6.73 3.28 9.61
C LEU A 339 6.49 3.44 8.10
N GLY A 340 5.99 4.61 7.66
CA GLY A 340 5.60 4.84 6.26
C GLY A 340 6.75 4.63 5.26
N LYS A 341 8.00 4.94 5.66
CA LYS A 341 9.18 4.65 4.82
C LYS A 341 9.47 3.15 4.72
N ALA A 342 9.36 2.41 5.83
CA ALA A 342 9.62 0.98 5.88
C ALA A 342 8.61 0.17 5.05
N LEU A 343 7.35 0.61 4.97
CA LEU A 343 6.33 -0.01 4.11
C LEU A 343 6.68 -0.03 2.62
N HIS A 344 7.48 0.91 2.13
CA HIS A 344 7.91 0.89 0.75
C HIS A 344 8.78 -0.34 0.43
N HIS A 345 9.43 -0.93 1.44
CA HIS A 345 10.25 -2.13 1.29
C HIS A 345 9.47 -3.44 1.54
N CYS A 346 8.19 -3.36 1.93
CA CYS A 346 7.33 -4.51 2.21
C CYS A 346 6.41 -4.82 1.01
N GLY A 347 6.61 -5.94 0.34
CA GLY A 347 5.76 -6.43 -0.76
C GLY A 347 4.60 -7.32 -0.30
N THR A 348 4.63 -7.83 0.93
CA THR A 348 3.63 -8.75 1.47
C THR A 348 3.12 -8.33 2.86
N ILE A 349 1.95 -8.84 3.26
CA ILE A 349 1.40 -8.63 4.62
C ILE A 349 2.36 -9.17 5.69
N LEU A 350 3.00 -10.30 5.44
CA LEU A 350 3.95 -10.90 6.36
C LEU A 350 5.16 -10.01 6.63
N GLU A 351 5.68 -9.33 5.60
CA GLU A 351 6.78 -8.36 5.76
C GLU A 351 6.33 -7.12 6.55
N VAL A 352 5.08 -6.67 6.38
CA VAL A 352 4.52 -5.56 7.18
C VAL A 352 4.32 -5.95 8.63
N GLU A 353 3.76 -7.13 8.87
CA GLU A 353 3.64 -7.70 10.22
C GLU A 353 5.02 -7.85 10.87
N ALA A 354 6.02 -8.34 10.14
CA ALA A 354 7.39 -8.47 10.65
C ALA A 354 7.98 -7.11 11.06
N GLU A 355 7.84 -6.08 10.23
CA GLU A 355 8.33 -4.73 10.56
C GLU A 355 7.59 -4.10 11.73
N LEU A 356 6.27 -4.31 11.82
CA LEU A 356 5.46 -3.88 12.96
C LEU A 356 5.91 -4.58 14.24
N VAL A 357 6.02 -5.91 14.21
CA VAL A 357 6.44 -6.72 15.36
C VAL A 357 7.85 -6.34 15.81
N ARG A 358 8.80 -6.19 14.88
CA ARG A 358 10.15 -5.69 15.16
C ARG A 358 10.10 -4.34 15.88
N THR A 359 9.21 -3.46 15.45
CA THR A 359 9.01 -2.13 16.06
C THR A 359 8.37 -2.23 17.44
N PHE A 360 7.36 -3.10 17.62
CA PHE A 360 6.70 -3.32 18.91
C PHE A 360 7.70 -3.78 19.96
N PHE A 361 8.51 -4.79 19.63
CA PHE A 361 9.54 -5.31 20.54
C PHE A 361 10.67 -4.31 20.74
N GLY A 362 11.16 -3.64 19.70
CA GLY A 362 12.23 -2.65 19.82
C GLY A 362 11.86 -1.44 20.68
N GLN A 363 10.62 -0.95 20.59
CA GLN A 363 10.18 0.23 21.35
C GLN A 363 9.78 -0.10 22.79
N HIS A 364 9.17 -1.27 23.03
CA HIS A 364 8.59 -1.60 24.34
C HIS A 364 9.42 -2.62 25.15
N LEU A 365 10.34 -3.34 24.51
CA LEU A 365 11.25 -4.31 25.11
C LEU A 365 12.68 -4.16 24.54
N PRO A 366 13.35 -3.01 24.77
CA PRO A 366 14.69 -2.75 24.23
C PRO A 366 15.75 -3.74 24.75
N ASP A 367 15.51 -4.34 25.91
CA ASP A 367 16.42 -5.32 26.53
C ASP A 367 16.30 -6.74 25.94
N ASN A 368 15.40 -6.95 24.97
CA ASN A 368 15.21 -8.24 24.31
C ASN A 368 15.72 -8.21 22.85
N PRO A 369 17.01 -8.53 22.60
CA PRO A 369 17.60 -8.42 21.27
C PRO A 369 17.08 -9.47 20.27
N VAL A 370 16.45 -10.55 20.75
CA VAL A 370 16.06 -11.71 19.94
C VAL A 370 15.05 -11.33 18.85
N LEU A 371 14.14 -10.39 19.15
CA LEU A 371 13.05 -9.98 18.25
C LEU A 371 13.26 -8.56 17.68
N GLN A 372 14.49 -8.05 17.70
CA GLN A 372 14.84 -6.74 17.15
C GLN A 372 15.56 -6.83 15.77
N GLY A 373 16.07 -8.01 15.42
CA GLY A 373 16.77 -8.31 14.16
C GLY A 373 15.87 -8.92 13.08
N ASP A 374 16.31 -10.02 12.45
CA ASP A 374 15.50 -10.79 11.49
C ASP A 374 14.39 -11.56 12.22
N VAL A 375 13.31 -10.85 12.55
CA VAL A 375 12.16 -11.39 13.28
C VAL A 375 11.54 -12.58 12.55
N LEU A 376 11.48 -12.54 11.22
CA LEU A 376 10.87 -13.62 10.44
C LEU A 376 11.71 -14.90 10.50
N GLY A 377 13.03 -14.79 10.33
CA GLY A 377 13.95 -15.92 10.46
C GLY A 377 13.90 -16.54 11.86
N VAL A 378 13.93 -15.70 12.89
CA VAL A 378 13.87 -16.13 14.30
C VAL A 378 12.55 -16.85 14.62
N VAL A 379 11.41 -16.27 14.23
CA VAL A 379 10.09 -16.85 14.53
C VAL A 379 9.86 -18.18 13.82
N LYS A 380 10.41 -18.36 12.62
CA LYS A 380 10.37 -19.66 11.93
C LYS A 380 11.05 -20.77 12.73
N GLY A 381 12.17 -20.47 13.41
CA GLY A 381 12.87 -21.43 14.28
C GLY A 381 12.31 -21.57 15.70
N MET A 382 11.58 -20.57 16.20
CA MET A 382 11.15 -20.50 17.61
C MET A 382 9.90 -21.34 17.90
N SER A 383 9.84 -21.95 19.09
CA SER A 383 8.65 -22.67 19.57
C SER A 383 7.50 -21.71 19.92
N ALA A 384 6.26 -22.17 19.87
CA ALA A 384 5.09 -21.32 20.15
C ALA A 384 5.11 -20.83 21.60
N GLN A 385 5.42 -21.73 22.53
CA GLN A 385 5.53 -21.41 23.96
C GLN A 385 6.60 -20.35 24.22
N GLU A 386 7.76 -20.46 23.58
CA GLU A 386 8.83 -19.48 23.75
C GLU A 386 8.43 -18.10 23.20
N TYR A 387 7.84 -18.07 22.01
CA TYR A 387 7.38 -16.82 21.40
C TYR A 387 6.27 -16.14 22.21
N PHE A 388 5.28 -16.91 22.69
CA PHE A 388 4.15 -16.36 23.45
C PHE A 388 4.58 -15.76 24.78
N ARG A 389 5.61 -16.30 25.45
CA ARG A 389 6.19 -15.63 26.64
C ARG A 389 6.72 -14.24 26.33
N HIS A 390 7.30 -14.03 25.14
CA HIS A 390 7.74 -12.71 24.73
C HIS A 390 6.56 -11.78 24.44
N VAL A 391 5.48 -12.29 23.84
CA VAL A 391 4.25 -11.52 23.61
C VAL A 391 3.54 -11.17 24.93
N ASP A 392 3.51 -12.08 25.90
CA ASP A 392 2.99 -11.83 27.24
C ASP A 392 3.76 -10.70 27.94
N ALA A 393 5.10 -10.75 27.92
CA ALA A 393 5.93 -9.68 28.47
C ALA A 393 5.69 -8.33 27.77
N LEU A 394 5.41 -8.34 26.45
CA LEU A 394 5.05 -7.14 25.69
C LEU A 394 3.69 -6.60 26.16
N ALA A 395 2.68 -7.46 26.31
CA ALA A 395 1.35 -7.08 26.78
C ALA A 395 1.38 -6.49 28.21
N GLU A 396 2.16 -7.10 29.11
CA GLU A 396 2.38 -6.57 30.47
C GLU A 396 2.97 -5.16 30.42
N ARG A 397 4.01 -4.93 29.62
CA ARG A 397 4.63 -3.59 29.49
C ARG A 397 3.67 -2.54 28.95
N LEU A 398 2.79 -2.91 28.03
CA LEU A 398 1.79 -2.00 27.44
C LEU A 398 0.64 -1.66 28.40
N THR A 399 0.39 -2.50 29.41
CA THR A 399 -0.67 -2.32 30.42
C THR A 399 -0.14 -1.69 31.72
N LEU A 400 1.17 -1.73 31.97
CA LEU A 400 1.84 -1.27 33.20
C LEU A 400 2.09 0.24 33.42
N PRO A 401 1.56 1.22 32.66
CA PRO A 401 1.45 2.59 33.17
C PRO A 401 0.40 2.74 34.30
N ALA A 402 -0.44 1.73 34.56
CA ALA A 402 -1.59 1.85 35.45
C ALA A 402 -1.33 1.51 36.94
N LEU A 403 -0.19 0.92 37.31
CA LEU A 403 -0.02 0.41 38.69
C LEU A 403 1.01 1.14 39.57
N LEU A 404 1.83 2.06 39.04
CA LEU A 404 2.95 2.64 39.81
C LEU A 404 3.17 4.13 39.51
N LYS A 405 2.41 5.02 40.17
CA LYS A 405 2.91 6.27 40.81
C LYS A 405 1.82 7.03 41.60
N SER A 406 1.74 6.76 42.89
CA SER A 406 1.50 7.77 43.95
C SER A 406 2.15 7.25 45.23
N PRO A 407 2.92 8.11 45.93
CA PRO A 407 2.33 8.87 47.02
C PRO A 407 2.67 10.37 47.00
N ALA A 408 1.87 11.10 47.77
CA ALA A 408 1.73 12.55 47.91
C ALA A 408 3.01 13.34 48.23
N SER A 409 3.10 14.59 47.76
CA SER A 409 2.88 15.79 48.60
C SER A 409 3.12 17.11 47.86
N ALA A 410 2.18 18.04 48.07
CA ALA A 410 2.30 19.50 48.21
C ALA A 410 2.83 20.40 47.07
N GLY A 411 1.97 21.35 46.66
CA GLY A 411 2.39 22.64 46.10
C GLY A 411 1.39 23.20 45.08
N GLY A 412 0.52 24.12 45.51
CA GLY A 412 -0.60 24.64 44.73
C GLY A 412 -0.25 25.61 43.60
N GLY A 413 -1.25 25.90 42.76
CA GLY A 413 -1.19 26.95 41.75
C GLY A 413 -2.33 26.83 40.74
N GLN A 414 -3.04 27.92 40.50
CA GLN A 414 -4.38 27.99 39.93
C GLN A 414 -4.55 27.58 38.45
N ALA A 415 -5.80 27.22 38.15
CA ALA A 415 -6.36 26.73 36.90
C ALA A 415 -6.34 27.74 35.73
N LEU A 416 -6.20 27.23 34.50
CA LEU A 416 -6.76 27.82 33.28
C LEU A 416 -6.89 26.75 32.16
N VAL A 417 -8.08 26.68 31.56
CA VAL A 417 -8.56 25.75 30.51
C VAL A 417 -8.07 26.20 29.11
N PRO A 418 -7.85 25.34 28.09
CA PRO A 418 -8.93 25.06 27.11
C PRO A 418 -8.91 23.67 26.37
N SER A 419 -10.09 23.36 25.82
CA SER A 419 -10.53 22.37 24.82
C SER A 419 -9.78 22.45 23.47
N GLY A 420 -9.81 21.51 22.50
CA GLY A 420 -10.60 20.31 22.20
C GLY A 420 -10.20 19.77 20.81
N THR A 421 -10.66 18.55 20.50
CA THR A 421 -10.21 17.61 19.45
C THR A 421 -10.68 17.91 18.01
N ALA A 422 -9.83 17.64 17.01
CA ALA A 422 -10.16 17.72 15.58
C ALA A 422 -10.65 16.37 15.01
N ALA A 423 -11.82 16.40 14.35
CA ALA A 423 -12.39 15.29 13.59
C ALA A 423 -11.85 15.29 12.14
N VAL A 424 -11.37 14.14 11.67
CA VAL A 424 -10.98 13.92 10.27
C VAL A 424 -12.17 13.32 9.54
N ALA A 425 -12.89 14.15 8.78
CA ALA A 425 -13.95 13.70 7.89
C ALA A 425 -13.37 13.15 6.58
N ASN A 426 -13.89 12.00 6.15
CA ASN A 426 -13.63 11.38 4.85
C ASN A 426 -14.01 12.35 3.72
N LEU A 427 -13.07 12.66 2.83
CA LEU A 427 -13.37 13.23 1.51
C LEU A 427 -13.43 12.08 0.50
N ALA A 428 -14.62 11.51 0.36
CA ALA A 428 -14.97 10.76 -0.83
C ALA A 428 -15.11 11.74 -2.00
N LEU A 429 -14.35 11.52 -3.06
CA LEU A 429 -14.47 12.24 -4.33
C LEU A 429 -15.81 11.85 -4.99
N GLY A 430 -16.83 12.66 -4.71
CA GLY A 430 -18.15 12.63 -5.35
C GLY A 430 -19.08 13.63 -4.68
N ASN A 431 -19.54 14.64 -5.44
CA ASN A 431 -20.31 15.83 -5.03
C ASN A 431 -19.54 16.97 -4.34
N TRP A 432 -19.39 18.09 -5.08
CA TRP A 432 -18.54 19.24 -4.77
C TRP A 432 -19.27 20.47 -4.17
N THR A 433 -20.41 20.33 -3.50
CA THR A 433 -21.16 21.52 -3.01
C THR A 433 -21.81 21.42 -1.63
N GLY A 434 -21.41 20.52 -0.74
CA GLY A 434 -22.04 20.46 0.58
C GLY A 434 -21.11 20.09 1.72
N LEU A 435 -21.06 20.99 2.72
CA LEU A 435 -20.67 20.80 4.13
C LEU A 435 -19.35 21.46 4.57
N ILE A 436 -19.43 22.76 4.87
CA ILE A 436 -18.66 23.35 5.97
C ILE A 436 -19.61 24.29 6.74
N ALA A 437 -20.11 23.82 7.89
CA ALA A 437 -20.64 24.69 8.93
C ALA A 437 -20.39 24.07 10.32
N SER A 438 -19.88 24.90 11.23
CA SER A 438 -19.53 24.67 12.64
C SER A 438 -18.20 23.93 12.89
N ARG A 439 -17.25 24.40 13.71
CA ARG A 439 -17.20 25.52 14.66
C ARG A 439 -15.73 25.93 14.87
N VAL A 440 -15.53 27.24 15.08
CA VAL A 440 -14.29 27.90 15.48
C VAL A 440 -14.04 27.69 16.97
N SER A 441 -12.81 27.34 17.37
CA SER A 441 -12.14 27.89 18.56
C SER A 441 -10.62 27.63 18.58
N THR A 442 -9.90 28.74 18.41
CA THR A 442 -8.59 29.24 18.86
C THR A 442 -7.58 28.44 19.72
N SER A 443 -6.31 28.57 19.27
CA SER A 443 -5.07 28.90 20.01
C SER A 443 -3.97 27.84 20.21
N VAL A 444 -2.72 28.33 20.21
CA VAL A 444 -1.43 27.73 19.84
C VAL A 444 -0.49 27.72 21.06
N GLY A 445 0.41 26.73 21.19
CA GLY A 445 1.63 26.90 22.00
C GLY A 445 2.32 25.61 22.44
N ARG A 446 3.56 25.41 21.99
CA ARG A 446 4.40 24.21 22.14
C ARG A 446 5.14 24.16 23.49
N THR A 447 5.03 23.02 24.19
CA THR A 447 6.12 22.32 24.91
C THR A 447 5.74 20.82 24.86
N VAL A 448 6.15 20.07 23.83
CA VAL A 448 7.41 19.31 23.75
C VAL A 448 7.40 18.08 24.67
N THR A 449 7.07 16.95 24.02
CA THR A 449 7.59 15.57 24.22
C THR A 449 7.47 14.95 25.62
N HIS A 450 6.38 14.20 25.82
CA HIS A 450 6.24 12.94 26.58
C HIS A 450 4.80 12.69 27.07
N LEU A 451 3.80 12.99 26.23
CA LEU A 451 2.42 12.50 26.40
C LEU A 451 1.93 11.76 25.15
N MET A 452 2.86 11.08 24.48
CA MET A 452 2.57 9.88 23.72
C MET A 452 2.35 8.73 24.72
N THR A 453 1.49 7.77 24.34
CA THR A 453 1.36 6.40 24.88
C THR A 453 0.46 6.11 26.09
N ALA A 454 -0.48 6.97 26.48
CA ALA A 454 -1.54 6.58 27.42
C ALA A 454 -2.93 6.59 26.76
N VAL A 455 -3.36 5.40 26.33
CA VAL A 455 -4.75 4.95 26.21
C VAL A 455 -5.58 5.56 25.08
N LYS A 456 -5.30 5.15 23.83
CA LYS A 456 -6.38 4.64 22.99
C LYS A 456 -6.58 3.17 23.41
N PRO A 457 -7.67 2.81 24.10
CA PRO A 457 -7.83 1.50 24.78
C PRO A 457 -7.86 0.27 23.86
N GLY A 458 -7.68 0.45 22.54
CA GLY A 458 -7.49 -0.64 21.59
C GLY A 458 -6.03 -1.03 21.35
N TYR A 459 -5.04 -0.12 21.39
CA TYR A 459 -3.68 -0.46 20.95
C TYR A 459 -2.94 -1.43 21.88
N SER A 460 -3.14 -1.32 23.20
CA SER A 460 -2.55 -2.25 24.17
C SER A 460 -3.02 -3.69 23.97
N ALA A 461 -4.22 -3.88 23.41
CA ALA A 461 -4.76 -5.19 23.04
C ALA A 461 -4.37 -5.58 21.60
N LEU A 462 -4.43 -4.64 20.65
CA LEU A 462 -4.12 -4.89 19.24
C LEU A 462 -2.66 -5.27 19.00
N ILE A 463 -1.71 -4.61 19.67
CA ILE A 463 -0.27 -4.86 19.49
C ILE A 463 0.10 -6.33 19.78
N PRO A 464 -0.18 -6.88 20.98
CA PRO A 464 0.11 -8.29 21.25
C PRO A 464 -0.74 -9.23 20.39
N THR A 465 -2.00 -8.87 20.09
CA THR A 465 -2.84 -9.69 19.19
C THR A 465 -2.24 -9.80 17.78
N VAL A 466 -1.74 -8.70 17.21
CA VAL A 466 -1.05 -8.70 15.91
C VAL A 466 0.25 -9.52 15.96
N ALA A 467 0.97 -9.53 17.09
CA ALA A 467 2.16 -10.37 17.25
C ALA A 467 1.81 -11.88 17.22
N ILE A 468 0.70 -12.30 17.83
CA ILE A 468 0.20 -13.68 17.72
C ILE A 468 -0.20 -14.01 16.27
N ILE A 469 -0.92 -13.10 15.60
CA ILE A 469 -1.35 -13.29 14.20
C ILE A 469 -0.13 -13.42 13.27
N PHE A 470 0.90 -12.60 13.48
CA PHE A 470 2.18 -12.71 12.76
C PHE A 470 2.82 -14.08 12.95
N TYR A 471 2.86 -14.60 14.18
CA TYR A 471 3.41 -15.94 14.45
C TYR A 471 2.67 -17.03 13.67
N ALA A 472 1.34 -17.00 13.72
CA ALA A 472 0.49 -17.93 12.98
C ALA A 472 0.80 -17.87 11.47
N ARG A 473 0.87 -16.67 10.88
CA ARG A 473 1.19 -16.48 9.47
C ARG A 473 2.61 -16.92 9.12
N ALA A 474 3.59 -16.62 9.97
CA ALA A 474 4.98 -17.02 9.77
C ALA A 474 5.16 -18.55 9.78
N LYS A 475 4.37 -19.28 10.60
CA LYS A 475 4.39 -20.75 10.67
C LYS A 475 3.64 -21.42 9.52
N LEU A 476 2.53 -20.86 9.08
CA LEU A 476 1.80 -21.36 7.90
C LEU A 476 2.54 -21.06 6.59
N GLY A 477 3.40 -20.05 6.58
CA GLY A 477 4.13 -19.60 5.39
C GLY A 477 3.19 -19.04 4.32
N ASN A 478 3.66 -18.99 3.07
CA ASN A 478 2.89 -18.47 1.93
C ASN A 478 1.63 -19.29 1.58
N ARG A 479 1.33 -20.39 2.31
CA ARG A 479 0.10 -21.17 2.11
C ARG A 479 -1.17 -20.37 2.42
N ALA A 480 -1.08 -19.29 3.20
CA ALA A 480 -2.21 -18.39 3.51
C ALA A 480 -2.26 -17.11 2.64
N LEU A 481 -1.43 -17.02 1.59
CA LEU A 481 -1.34 -15.86 0.68
C LEU A 481 -1.57 -16.24 -0.79
N THR A 482 -2.10 -17.43 -1.05
CA THR A 482 -2.53 -17.79 -2.41
C THR A 482 -3.82 -17.02 -2.69
N ILE A 483 -3.80 -16.28 -3.79
CA ILE A 483 -4.86 -15.42 -4.33
C ILE A 483 -6.21 -16.13 -4.35
#